data_AF-A0A9X0R5R9-F1
#
_entry.id   AF-A0A9X0R5R9-F1
#
_cell.length_a   1.000
_cell.length_b   1.000
_cell.length_c   1.000
_cell.angle_alpha   90.00
_cell.angle_beta   90.00
_cell.angle_gamma   90.00
#
_symmetry.space_group_name_H-M   'P 1'
#
loop_
_entity.id
_entity.type
_entity.pdbx_description
1 polymer ?
#
loop_
_entity_poly.entity_id
_entity_poly.type
_entity_poly.pdbx_seq_one_letter_code
_entity_poly.pdbx_strand_id
1 'polypeptide(L)'
;MGAIGFDRQVELEALRLYGLPEAASALLCGTPALSVGQRNFAAELSWDLPSLAPGVTSLLDVEATGCRQGDIAHAALASSTHFIELDAVAWTNNTVRVMARNISPGATFDLAAATLSVAATKRRVP
;
A
#
# COMPACT_ATOMS: atom_id res chain seq x y z
N MET A 1 -3.22 -51.51 0.98
CA MET A 1 -4.59 -51.15 1.39
C MET A 1 -4.64 -51.16 2.91
N GLY A 2 -4.86 -50.00 3.54
CA GLY A 2 -5.00 -49.87 4.99
C GLY A 2 -4.50 -48.52 5.49
N ALA A 3 -5.42 -47.58 5.69
CA ALA A 3 -5.18 -46.21 6.11
C ALA A 3 -5.44 -46.03 7.62
N ILE A 4 -4.51 -45.32 8.29
CA ILE A 4 -4.64 -44.37 9.42
C ILE A 4 -5.08 -44.83 10.83
N GLY A 5 -4.25 -44.48 11.83
CA GLY A 5 -4.70 -44.04 13.16
C GLY A 5 -4.10 -42.65 13.46
N PHE A 6 -4.94 -41.64 13.65
CA PHE A 6 -4.53 -40.25 13.93
C PHE A 6 -4.26 -40.06 15.44
N ASP A 7 -3.03 -39.70 15.80
CA ASP A 7 -2.67 -39.13 17.11
C ASP A 7 -2.37 -37.64 16.94
N ARG A 8 -2.74 -36.82 17.94
CA ARG A 8 -2.60 -35.34 17.94
C ARG A 8 -1.15 -34.88 17.76
N GLN A 9 -0.18 -35.76 17.97
CA GLN A 9 1.24 -35.51 17.73
C GLN A 9 1.59 -35.47 16.23
N VAL A 10 0.85 -36.19 15.38
CA VAL A 10 1.00 -36.15 13.90
C VAL A 10 0.45 -34.85 13.31
N GLU A 11 -0.60 -34.28 13.89
CA GLU A 11 -1.12 -32.96 13.46
C GLU A 11 -0.13 -31.82 13.77
N LEU A 12 0.62 -31.94 14.86
CA LEU A 12 1.63 -30.96 15.27
C LEU A 12 2.92 -31.05 14.43
N GLU A 13 3.34 -32.26 14.07
CA GLU A 13 4.45 -32.48 13.13
C GLU A 13 4.04 -32.16 11.68
N ALA A 14 2.78 -32.40 11.31
CA ALA A 14 2.24 -31.89 10.06
C ALA A 14 2.33 -30.36 10.02
N LEU A 15 2.05 -29.64 11.12
CA LEU A 15 2.21 -28.18 11.23
C LEU A 15 3.65 -27.68 11.05
N ARG A 16 4.64 -28.44 11.55
CA ARG A 16 6.06 -28.17 11.32
C ARG A 16 6.49 -28.50 9.88
N LEU A 17 5.78 -29.42 9.24
CA LEU A 17 5.86 -29.76 7.83
C LEU A 17 4.98 -28.87 6.94
N TYR A 18 4.53 -27.68 7.40
CA TYR A 18 3.92 -26.62 6.56
C TYR A 18 4.98 -25.95 5.64
N GLY A 19 5.84 -26.77 5.03
CA GLY A 19 6.69 -26.40 3.90
C GLY A 19 5.96 -26.47 2.56
N LEU A 20 4.69 -26.85 2.55
CA LEU A 20 3.84 -26.77 1.36
C LEU A 20 3.02 -25.46 1.36
N PRO A 21 3.09 -24.68 0.27
CA PRO A 21 2.50 -23.35 0.19
C PRO A 21 0.97 -23.36 0.35
N GLU A 22 0.28 -24.48 0.13
CA GLU A 22 -1.19 -24.53 0.27
C GLU A 22 -1.67 -24.44 1.73
N ALA A 23 -0.82 -24.78 2.71
CA ALA A 23 -1.17 -24.79 4.13
C ALA A 23 -0.67 -23.55 4.90
N ALA A 24 0.15 -22.70 4.27
CA ALA A 24 0.74 -21.57 4.98
C ALA A 24 -0.32 -20.58 5.49
N SER A 25 -0.08 -20.01 6.69
CA SER A 25 -0.95 -18.99 7.32
C SER A 25 -1.39 -17.93 6.32
N ALA A 26 -2.62 -17.42 6.47
CA ALA A 26 -3.35 -16.47 5.60
C ALA A 26 -2.63 -15.15 5.22
N LEU A 27 -1.36 -15.01 5.58
CA LEU A 27 -0.38 -14.16 4.90
C LEU A 27 -0.03 -14.66 3.48
N LEU A 28 -0.41 -15.90 3.10
CA LEU A 28 0.01 -16.50 1.83
C LEU A 28 -0.92 -16.24 0.63
N CYS A 29 -2.20 -15.93 0.84
CA CYS A 29 -3.16 -15.66 -0.24
C CYS A 29 -3.67 -14.22 -0.16
N GLY A 30 -2.76 -13.27 -0.38
CA GLY A 30 -3.15 -11.88 -0.59
C GLY A 30 -3.62 -11.68 -2.02
N THR A 31 -4.91 -11.83 -2.32
CA THR A 31 -5.51 -11.49 -3.63
C THR A 31 -4.99 -12.31 -4.84
N PRO A 32 -5.84 -12.91 -5.69
CA PRO A 32 -5.40 -13.70 -6.86
C PRO A 32 -4.59 -12.93 -7.93
N ALA A 33 -4.36 -11.64 -7.75
CA ALA A 33 -3.55 -10.79 -8.63
C ALA A 33 -2.13 -10.50 -8.11
N LEU A 34 -1.73 -11.09 -6.97
CA LEU A 34 -0.43 -10.80 -6.36
C LEU A 34 0.39 -12.05 -6.08
N SER A 35 1.70 -11.89 -6.23
CA SER A 35 2.70 -12.85 -5.81
C SER A 35 2.49 -13.23 -4.34
N VAL A 36 2.47 -14.53 -4.06
CA VAL A 36 2.48 -15.08 -2.71
C VAL A 36 3.49 -14.34 -1.82
N GLY A 37 3.05 -13.81 -0.68
CA GLY A 37 3.91 -13.10 0.29
C GLY A 37 4.14 -11.61 0.01
N GLN A 38 3.58 -11.04 -1.04
CA GLN A 38 3.75 -9.62 -1.35
C GLN A 38 2.91 -8.74 -0.42
N ARG A 39 3.58 -8.05 0.50
CA ARG A 39 2.96 -7.16 1.48
C ARG A 39 3.04 -5.68 1.13
N ASN A 40 3.89 -5.32 0.17
CA ASN A 40 4.14 -3.96 -0.29
C ASN A 40 3.68 -3.82 -1.75
N PHE A 41 2.89 -2.79 -2.00
CA PHE A 41 2.42 -2.38 -3.32
C PHE A 41 2.97 -0.99 -3.57
N ALA A 42 3.58 -0.77 -4.73
CA ALA A 42 4.15 0.52 -5.05
C ALA A 42 3.79 0.93 -6.47
N ALA A 43 3.65 2.23 -6.67
CA ALA A 43 3.40 2.84 -7.97
C ALA A 43 4.15 4.17 -8.04
N GLU A 44 4.60 4.51 -9.25
CA GLU A 44 5.17 5.81 -9.54
C GLU A 44 4.51 6.40 -10.77
N LEU A 45 4.23 7.70 -10.74
CA LEU A 45 3.72 8.44 -11.89
C LEU A 45 4.20 9.89 -11.83
N SER A 46 4.04 10.61 -12.94
CA SER A 46 4.24 12.06 -12.97
C SER A 46 2.95 12.76 -12.58
N TRP A 47 3.00 13.63 -11.58
CA TRP A 47 1.88 14.47 -11.16
C TRP A 47 2.21 15.94 -11.42
N ASP A 48 1.45 16.53 -12.33
CA ASP A 48 1.37 17.99 -12.50
C ASP A 48 0.35 18.55 -11.51
N LEU A 49 0.85 19.14 -10.43
CA LEU A 49 0.00 19.73 -9.40
C LEU A 49 -0.58 21.05 -9.92
N PRO A 50 -1.89 21.30 -9.77
CA PRO A 50 -2.41 22.62 -10.06
C PRO A 50 -1.77 23.65 -9.12
N SER A 51 -1.69 24.91 -9.55
CA SER A 51 -1.21 25.99 -8.68
C SER A 51 -2.04 26.05 -7.39
N LEU A 52 -1.38 25.90 -6.24
CA LEU A 52 -2.04 25.83 -4.94
C LEU A 52 -1.83 27.12 -4.16
N ALA A 53 -2.92 27.85 -3.89
CA ALA A 53 -2.90 28.97 -2.94
C ALA A 53 -2.69 28.48 -1.50
N PRO A 54 -2.34 29.36 -0.53
CA PRO A 54 -2.13 28.98 0.86
C PRO A 54 -3.31 28.18 1.45
N GLY A 55 -3.03 27.01 2.03
CA GLY A 55 -4.01 26.14 2.66
C GLY A 55 -4.85 25.29 1.71
N VAL A 56 -4.76 25.50 0.39
CA VAL A 56 -5.52 24.74 -0.61
C VAL A 56 -4.97 23.33 -0.77
N THR A 57 -5.88 22.38 -1.02
CA THR A 57 -5.58 20.97 -1.25
C THR A 57 -5.89 20.54 -2.68
N SER A 58 -5.16 19.55 -3.17
CA SER A 58 -5.45 18.81 -4.40
C SER A 58 -5.43 17.32 -4.11
N LEU A 59 -6.25 16.56 -4.83
CA LEU A 59 -6.39 15.12 -4.67
C LEU A 59 -6.02 14.41 -5.97
N LEU A 60 -5.33 13.28 -5.85
CA LEU A 60 -5.06 12.37 -6.96
C LEU A 60 -5.29 10.93 -6.51
N ASP A 61 -6.01 10.17 -7.34
CA ASP A 61 -6.16 8.74 -7.18
C ASP A 61 -5.07 8.03 -8.00
N VAL A 62 -4.24 7.24 -7.32
CA VAL A 62 -3.10 6.53 -7.89
C VAL A 62 -3.39 5.03 -7.89
N GLU A 63 -3.23 4.40 -9.04
CA GLU A 63 -3.38 2.95 -9.15
C GLU A 63 -2.19 2.25 -8.47
N ALA A 64 -2.48 1.47 -7.43
CA ALA A 64 -1.54 0.63 -6.69
C ALA A 64 -2.10 -0.79 -6.62
N THR A 65 -1.94 -1.54 -7.71
CA THR A 65 -2.52 -2.88 -7.86
C THR A 65 -2.22 -3.78 -6.67
N GLY A 66 -3.28 -4.33 -6.06
CA GLY A 66 -3.19 -5.24 -4.93
C GLY A 66 -3.41 -4.62 -3.54
N CYS A 67 -3.33 -3.29 -3.44
CA CYS A 67 -3.69 -2.60 -2.21
C CYS A 67 -5.21 -2.73 -1.95
N ARG A 68 -5.57 -2.74 -0.68
CA ARG A 68 -6.95 -2.82 -0.21
C ARG A 68 -7.21 -1.70 0.78
N GLN A 69 -8.46 -1.28 0.86
CA GLN A 69 -8.89 -0.31 1.88
C GLN A 69 -8.46 -0.80 3.27
N GLY A 70 -7.88 0.10 4.07
CA GLY A 70 -7.35 -0.21 5.40
C GLY A 70 -5.88 -0.66 5.42
N ASP A 71 -5.23 -0.82 4.26
CA ASP A 71 -3.77 -0.91 4.18
C ASP A 71 -3.13 0.43 4.57
N ILE A 72 -1.90 0.37 5.11
CA ILE A 72 -1.13 1.54 5.50
C ILE A 72 -0.53 2.13 4.24
N ALA A 73 -0.86 3.38 3.90
CA ALA A 73 -0.36 4.05 2.70
C ALA A 73 0.61 5.18 3.04
N HIS A 74 1.59 5.39 2.15
CA HIS A 74 2.54 6.48 2.18
C HIS A 74 2.68 7.05 0.77
N ALA A 75 2.93 8.35 0.68
CA ALA A 75 3.24 9.04 -0.56
C ALA A 75 4.46 9.95 -0.37
N ALA A 76 5.28 10.06 -1.41
CA ALA A 76 6.41 10.96 -1.48
C ALA A 76 6.41 11.62 -2.86
N LEU A 77 6.59 12.94 -2.89
CA LEU A 77 6.69 13.72 -4.12
C LEU A 77 8.12 14.23 -4.25
N ALA A 78 8.73 14.01 -5.40
CA ALA A 78 10.05 14.54 -5.75
C ALA A 78 9.96 16.05 -6.00
N SER A 79 9.90 16.82 -4.91
CA SER A 79 9.65 18.26 -4.90
C SER A 79 10.90 19.04 -4.50
N SER A 80 11.07 20.24 -5.08
CA SER A 80 12.09 21.21 -4.66
C SER A 80 11.67 22.07 -3.46
N THR A 81 10.47 21.83 -2.91
CA THR A 81 9.89 22.57 -1.79
C THR A 81 9.33 21.64 -0.71
N HIS A 82 9.45 22.07 0.55
CA HIS A 82 8.89 21.39 1.73
C HIS A 82 7.52 21.94 2.15
N PHE A 83 6.95 22.89 1.40
CA PHE A 83 5.64 23.47 1.70
C PHE A 83 4.46 22.69 1.14
N ILE A 84 4.70 21.57 0.46
CA ILE A 84 3.66 20.64 0.04
C ILE A 84 3.66 19.47 1.01
N GLU A 85 2.62 19.41 1.84
CA GLU A 85 2.35 18.28 2.72
C GLU A 85 1.56 17.22 1.95
N LEU A 86 1.92 15.95 2.15
CA LEU A 86 1.22 14.82 1.58
C LEU A 86 0.54 14.01 2.66
N ASP A 87 -0.70 13.61 2.39
CA ASP A 87 -1.36 12.52 3.10
C ASP A 87 -1.81 11.46 2.09
N ALA A 88 -1.81 10.19 2.50
CA ALA A 88 -2.12 9.07 1.63
C ALA A 88 -2.99 8.05 2.35
N VAL A 89 -4.05 7.60 1.67
CA VAL A 89 -4.96 6.59 2.19
C VAL A 89 -5.23 5.50 1.16
N ALA A 90 -5.13 4.24 1.56
CA ALA A 90 -5.63 3.13 0.75
C ALA A 90 -7.15 3.26 0.63
N TRP A 91 -7.61 3.75 -0.53
CA TRP A 91 -8.92 4.35 -0.70
C TRP A 91 -9.96 3.33 -1.12
N THR A 92 -9.82 2.82 -2.34
CA THR A 92 -10.62 1.74 -2.92
C THR A 92 -9.72 0.55 -3.22
N ASN A 93 -10.28 -0.52 -3.78
CA ASN A 93 -9.47 -1.63 -4.27
C ASN A 93 -8.48 -1.13 -5.32
N ASN A 94 -7.21 -1.51 -5.16
CA ASN A 94 -6.12 -1.16 -6.07
C ASN A 94 -5.84 0.35 -6.22
N THR A 95 -6.35 1.20 -5.32
CA THR A 95 -6.16 2.65 -5.44
C THR A 95 -5.73 3.26 -4.11
N VAL A 96 -4.73 4.12 -4.17
CA VAL A 96 -4.36 5.02 -3.07
C VAL A 96 -4.77 6.43 -3.46
N ARG A 97 -5.51 7.11 -2.57
CA ARG A 97 -5.80 8.53 -2.72
C ARG A 97 -4.71 9.32 -2.01
N VAL A 98 -4.09 10.24 -2.74
CA VAL A 98 -3.08 11.16 -2.22
C VAL A 98 -3.68 12.55 -2.16
N MET A 99 -3.54 13.20 -1.01
CA MET A 99 -3.80 14.62 -0.83
C MET A 99 -2.48 15.37 -0.82
N ALA A 100 -2.36 16.41 -1.64
CA ALA A 100 -1.33 17.42 -1.53
C ALA A 100 -1.92 18.70 -0.94
N ARG A 101 -1.24 19.32 0.03
CA ARG A 101 -1.67 20.57 0.66
C ARG A 101 -0.53 21.58 0.66
N ASN A 102 -0.82 22.80 0.23
CA ASN A 102 0.09 23.92 0.46
C ASN A 102 -0.01 24.38 1.91
N ILE A 103 1.03 24.11 2.71
CA ILE A 103 1.13 24.49 4.12
C ILE A 103 1.90 25.81 4.34
N SER A 104 2.26 26.51 3.26
CA SER A 104 2.90 27.82 3.43
C SER A 104 1.92 28.87 3.95
N PRO A 105 2.41 29.84 4.72
CA PRO A 105 1.54 30.83 5.37
C PRO A 105 1.02 31.92 4.41
N GLY A 106 1.54 32.03 3.19
CA GLY A 106 1.18 33.13 2.30
C GLY A 106 1.65 33.04 0.84
N ALA A 107 2.34 31.97 0.45
CA ALA A 107 2.82 31.81 -0.92
C ALA A 107 1.89 30.88 -1.70
N THR A 108 1.61 31.24 -2.96
CA THR A 108 1.04 30.29 -3.91
C THR A 108 2.18 29.51 -4.55
N PHE A 109 2.03 28.20 -4.66
CA PHE A 109 3.04 27.34 -5.30
C PHE A 109 2.51 26.76 -6.60
N ASP A 110 3.31 26.93 -7.64
CA ASP A 110 3.15 26.28 -8.93
C ASP A 110 4.36 25.36 -9.13
N LEU A 111 4.15 24.05 -8.95
CA LEU A 111 5.20 23.05 -9.14
C LEU A 111 5.05 22.50 -10.55
N ALA A 112 6.15 22.49 -11.30
CA ALA A 112 6.21 21.69 -12.51
C ALA A 112 5.95 20.21 -12.17
N ALA A 113 5.45 19.46 -13.15
CA ALA A 113 5.23 18.03 -13.05
C ALA A 113 6.40 17.30 -12.35
N ALA A 114 6.08 16.59 -11.29
CA ALA A 114 7.04 15.92 -10.43
C ALA A 114 6.70 14.44 -10.26
N THR A 115 7.70 13.60 -10.00
CA THR A 115 7.47 12.18 -9.73
C THR A 115 6.81 12.01 -8.36
N LEU A 116 5.65 11.38 -8.36
CA LEU A 116 4.95 10.92 -7.16
C LEU A 116 5.18 9.42 -7.02
N SER A 117 5.76 9.01 -5.89
CA SER A 117 5.90 7.62 -5.49
C SER A 117 4.90 7.31 -4.37
N VAL A 118 4.15 6.23 -4.52
CA VAL A 118 3.15 5.78 -3.55
C VAL A 118 3.47 4.34 -3.16
N ALA A 119 3.34 4.04 -1.86
CA ALA A 119 3.45 2.69 -1.35
C ALA A 119 2.30 2.37 -0.40
N ALA A 120 1.77 1.15 -0.47
CA ALA A 120 0.78 0.62 0.45
C ALA A 120 1.25 -0.71 1.02
N THR A 121 1.14 -0.86 2.35
CA THR A 121 1.56 -2.06 3.08
C THR A 121 0.39 -2.68 3.84
N LYS A 122 0.24 -4.01 3.75
CA LYS A 122 -0.77 -4.75 4.52
C LYS A 122 -0.57 -4.54 6.03
N ARG A 123 -1.63 -4.11 6.73
CA ARG A 123 -1.63 -3.93 8.19
C ARG A 123 -1.19 -5.21 8.90
N ARG A 124 -0.31 -5.10 9.90
CA ARG A 124 0.00 -6.21 10.81
C ARG A 124 -1.06 -6.27 11.91
N VAL A 125 -1.51 -7.47 12.26
CA VAL A 125 -2.24 -7.69 13.51
C VAL A 125 -1.23 -7.46 14.65
N PRO A 126 -1.61 -6.77 15.73
CA PRO A 126 -0.76 -6.59 16.91
C PRO A 126 -0.30 -7.93 17.51
#